data_AF-A0A7X7ID39-F1
#
_entry.id   AF-A0A7X7ID39-F1
#
_cell.length_a   1.000
_cell.length_b   1.000
_cell.length_c   1.000
_cell.angle_alpha   90.00
_cell.angle_beta   90.00
_cell.angle_gamma   90.00
#
_symmetry.space_group_name_H-M   'P 1'
#
loop_
_entity.id
_entity.type
_entity.pdbx_description
1 polymer ?
#
loop_
_entity_poly.entity_id
_entity_poly.type
_entity_poly.pdbx_seq_one_letter_code
_entity_poly.pdbx_strand_id
1 'polypeptide(L)'
;MEDLQRAFSEFKNQVEEIAEHADSVQKLSFKAELKNGTAFRFNYNADSFGPKQAYHPNSVFNGIVDCVSALIAIWLLSLFTVRMMKAGSYELTLVLAFSFMVAVFIFSALYHFMHRQKKSCLVFSNLKEIAKILALALINLTIATFFDAGNLQITQSLSLALVALSLLFLVGRTQLSLQVSLVLAALLPLLSLIASLSLESAIRTLLFSLWSLVALVSKPQSRMRTTSIFALAGLLSLASQLNAVMI
;
A
#
# COMPACT_ATOMS: atom_id res chain seq x y z
N MET A 1 -45.92 -43.34 15.56
CA MET A 1 -46.38 -42.13 14.84
C MET A 1 -46.44 -40.92 15.75
N GLU A 2 -46.81 -41.10 17.02
CA GLU A 2 -46.83 -40.03 18.04
C GLU A 2 -45.47 -39.35 18.26
N ASP A 3 -44.36 -40.09 18.30
CA ASP A 3 -43.01 -39.51 18.48
C ASP A 3 -42.56 -38.62 17.32
N LEU A 4 -42.96 -38.97 16.09
CA LEU A 4 -42.65 -38.18 14.90
C LEU A 4 -43.44 -36.87 14.90
N GLN A 5 -44.73 -36.94 15.21
CA GLN A 5 -45.58 -35.75 15.32
C GLN A 5 -45.11 -34.82 16.43
N ARG A 6 -44.67 -35.38 17.57
CA ARG A 6 -44.10 -34.61 18.68
C ARG A 6 -42.80 -33.92 18.28
N ALA A 7 -41.86 -34.62 17.64
CA ALA A 7 -40.60 -34.03 17.20
C ALA A 7 -40.79 -32.90 16.18
N PHE A 8 -41.72 -33.06 15.23
CA PHE A 8 -42.02 -32.00 14.25
C PHE A 8 -42.80 -30.83 14.86
N SER A 9 -43.62 -31.08 15.89
CA SER A 9 -44.25 -30.01 16.69
C SER A 9 -43.21 -29.18 17.43
N GLU A 10 -42.24 -29.82 18.08
CA GLU A 10 -41.15 -29.12 18.78
C GLU A 10 -40.28 -28.33 17.81
N PHE A 11 -39.96 -28.91 16.65
CA PHE A 11 -39.24 -28.21 15.59
C PHE A 11 -40.00 -26.98 15.09
N LYS A 12 -41.33 -27.08 14.88
CA LYS A 12 -42.15 -25.94 14.46
C LYS A 12 -42.08 -24.80 15.47
N ASN A 13 -42.20 -25.10 16.77
CA ASN A 13 -42.13 -24.11 17.83
C ASN A 13 -40.75 -23.43 17.88
N GLN A 14 -39.66 -24.20 17.71
CA GLN A 14 -38.31 -23.65 17.64
C GLN A 14 -38.11 -22.72 16.44
N VAL A 15 -38.68 -23.07 15.28
CA VAL A 15 -38.62 -22.20 14.09
C VAL A 15 -39.44 -20.92 14.29
N GLU A 16 -40.60 -21.00 14.93
CA GLU A 16 -41.41 -19.82 15.30
C GLU A 16 -40.67 -18.91 16.29
N GLU A 17 -40.02 -19.48 17.32
CA GLU A 17 -39.22 -18.73 18.29
C GLU A 17 -38.02 -18.03 17.62
N ILE A 18 -37.34 -18.70 16.68
CA ILE A 18 -36.27 -18.10 15.88
C ILE A 18 -36.81 -16.96 15.02
N ALA A 19 -38.03 -17.08 14.48
CA ALA A 19 -38.67 -16.03 13.67
C ALA A 19 -39.08 -14.81 14.53
N GLU A 20 -39.57 -15.03 15.75
CA GLU A 20 -39.88 -13.95 16.71
C GLU A 20 -38.62 -13.18 17.14
N HIS A 21 -37.46 -13.84 17.16
CA HIS A 21 -36.17 -13.24 17.52
C HIS A 21 -35.27 -12.98 16.31
N ALA A 22 -35.84 -12.82 15.10
CA ALA A 22 -35.09 -12.70 13.85
C ALA A 22 -33.95 -11.66 13.89
N ASP A 23 -34.17 -10.55 14.60
CA ASP A 23 -33.21 -9.44 14.77
C ASP A 23 -31.91 -9.86 15.48
N SER A 24 -31.98 -10.95 16.25
CA SER A 24 -30.87 -11.50 17.05
C SER A 24 -30.20 -12.71 16.39
N VAL A 25 -30.72 -13.20 15.26
CA VAL A 25 -30.21 -14.39 14.58
C VAL A 25 -28.99 -14.04 13.74
N GLN A 26 -27.80 -14.53 14.13
CA GLN A 26 -26.57 -14.28 13.38
C GLN A 26 -26.42 -15.18 12.14
N LYS A 27 -26.74 -16.47 12.27
CA LYS A 27 -26.67 -17.48 11.21
C LYS A 27 -27.74 -18.54 11.43
N LEU A 28 -28.42 -18.95 10.37
CA LEU A 28 -29.43 -20.00 10.39
C LEU A 28 -29.25 -20.89 9.15
N SER A 29 -29.02 -22.18 9.37
CA SER A 29 -28.88 -23.17 8.30
C SER A 29 -29.81 -24.34 8.55
N PHE A 30 -30.70 -24.58 7.60
CA PHE A 30 -31.66 -25.68 7.62
C PHE A 30 -31.49 -26.56 6.39
N LYS A 31 -31.45 -27.88 6.63
CA LYS A 31 -31.48 -28.92 5.57
C LYS A 31 -32.48 -29.99 5.98
N ALA A 32 -33.48 -30.25 5.15
CA ALA A 32 -34.35 -31.42 5.26
C ALA A 32 -34.30 -32.23 3.97
N GLU A 33 -34.32 -33.55 4.08
CA GLU A 33 -34.23 -34.48 2.94
C GLU A 33 -35.37 -35.49 3.04
N LEU A 34 -36.21 -35.54 2.02
CA LEU A 34 -37.33 -36.46 1.92
C LEU A 34 -36.85 -37.82 1.41
N LYS A 35 -37.59 -38.88 1.75
CA LYS A 35 -37.28 -40.26 1.33
C LYS A 35 -37.21 -40.45 -0.20
N ASN A 36 -37.83 -39.56 -0.97
CA ASN A 36 -37.79 -39.54 -2.43
C ASN A 36 -36.56 -38.80 -3.01
N GLY A 37 -35.62 -38.36 -2.17
CA GLY A 37 -34.41 -37.64 -2.56
C GLY A 37 -34.58 -36.12 -2.72
N THR A 38 -35.78 -35.57 -2.51
CA THR A 38 -35.99 -34.11 -2.56
C THR A 38 -35.44 -33.46 -1.30
N ALA A 39 -34.62 -32.41 -1.44
CA ALA A 39 -34.05 -31.70 -0.30
C ALA A 39 -34.49 -30.23 -0.24
N PHE A 40 -34.90 -29.79 0.94
CA PHE A 40 -35.12 -28.38 1.25
C PHE A 40 -33.86 -27.83 1.91
N ARG A 41 -33.31 -26.76 1.36
CA ARG A 41 -32.18 -26.02 1.94
C ARG A 41 -32.55 -24.57 2.12
N PHE A 42 -32.39 -24.08 3.35
CA PHE A 42 -32.48 -22.67 3.68
C PHE A 42 -31.19 -22.26 4.40
N ASN A 43 -30.55 -21.20 3.95
CA ASN A 43 -29.34 -20.68 4.57
C ASN A 43 -29.44 -19.15 4.65
N TYR A 44 -29.53 -18.66 5.89
CA TYR A 44 -29.51 -17.24 6.22
C TYR A 44 -28.21 -16.91 6.93
N ASN A 45 -27.57 -15.83 6.47
CA ASN A 45 -26.38 -15.28 7.08
C ASN A 45 -26.56 -13.76 7.17
N ALA A 46 -26.57 -13.22 8.39
CA ALA A 46 -26.76 -11.80 8.63
C ALA A 46 -25.71 -10.94 7.89
N ASP A 47 -24.49 -11.44 7.70
CA ASP A 47 -23.44 -10.72 6.95
C ASP A 47 -23.74 -10.61 5.45
N SER A 48 -24.61 -11.48 4.93
CA SER A 48 -24.97 -11.54 3.50
C SER A 48 -26.28 -10.79 3.19
N PHE A 49 -27.18 -10.76 4.17
CA PHE A 49 -28.53 -10.18 4.05
C PHE A 49 -28.72 -8.85 4.78
N GLY A 50 -27.82 -8.50 5.71
CA GLY A 50 -27.81 -7.21 6.38
C GLY A 50 -27.62 -6.05 5.38
N PRO A 51 -27.99 -4.81 5.76
CA PRO A 51 -27.81 -3.64 4.91
C PRO A 51 -26.36 -3.60 4.44
N LYS A 52 -26.16 -3.52 3.11
CA LYS A 52 -24.83 -3.34 2.49
C LYS A 52 -24.10 -2.30 3.32
N GLN A 53 -23.05 -2.70 4.06
CA GLN A 53 -22.29 -1.76 4.88
C GLN A 53 -21.95 -0.56 4.00
N ALA A 54 -22.41 0.63 4.41
CA ALA A 54 -22.19 1.85 3.64
C ALA A 54 -20.69 1.95 3.38
N TYR A 55 -20.31 2.14 2.10
CA TYR A 55 -18.91 2.17 1.70
C TYR A 55 -18.17 3.25 2.53
N HIS A 56 -17.30 2.80 3.43
CA HIS A 56 -16.48 3.67 4.25
C HIS A 56 -15.01 3.53 3.84
N PRO A 57 -14.51 4.45 2.99
CA PRO A 57 -13.12 4.47 2.59
C PRO A 57 -12.22 4.78 3.79
N ASN A 58 -10.97 4.33 3.73
CA ASN A 58 -10.00 4.63 4.76
C ASN A 58 -9.73 6.13 4.90
N SER A 59 -9.56 6.86 3.80
CA SER A 59 -9.42 8.32 3.84
C SER A 59 -9.53 8.93 2.45
N VAL A 60 -10.62 9.66 2.18
CA VAL A 60 -10.88 10.23 0.85
C VAL A 60 -9.85 11.31 0.48
N PHE A 61 -9.60 12.27 1.39
CA PHE A 61 -8.66 13.36 1.16
C PHE A 61 -7.27 12.85 0.77
N ASN A 62 -6.82 11.83 1.48
CA ASN A 62 -5.53 11.19 1.26
C ASN A 62 -5.44 10.45 -0.07
N GLY A 63 -6.52 9.74 -0.44
CA GLY A 63 -6.62 9.14 -1.77
C GLY A 63 -6.53 10.17 -2.88
N ILE A 64 -7.15 11.36 -2.71
CA ILE A 64 -7.06 12.46 -3.67
C ILE A 64 -5.63 13.00 -3.77
N VAL A 65 -4.96 13.25 -2.65
CA VAL A 65 -3.55 13.71 -2.63
C VAL A 65 -2.65 12.72 -3.36
N ASP A 66 -2.85 11.43 -3.15
CA ASP A 66 -2.08 10.38 -3.83
C ASP A 66 -2.39 10.33 -5.33
N CYS A 67 -3.64 10.50 -5.76
CA CYS A 67 -3.98 10.64 -7.19
C CYS A 67 -3.27 11.83 -7.84
N VAL A 68 -3.28 13.00 -7.19
CA VAL A 68 -2.58 14.20 -7.69
C VAL A 68 -1.07 13.94 -7.75
N SER A 69 -0.51 13.30 -6.73
CA SER A 69 0.91 12.95 -6.68
C SER A 69 1.30 11.97 -7.80
N ALA A 70 0.44 11.00 -8.12
CA ALA A 70 0.63 10.10 -9.25
C ALA A 70 0.66 10.86 -10.58
N LEU A 71 -0.27 11.79 -10.80
CA LEU A 71 -0.30 12.62 -12.01
C LEU A 71 0.98 13.47 -12.16
N ILE A 72 1.45 14.07 -11.06
CA ILE A 72 2.71 14.83 -11.06
C ILE A 72 3.90 13.90 -11.37
N ALA A 73 3.94 12.70 -10.78
CA ALA A 73 5.01 11.74 -11.06
C ALA A 73 4.99 11.24 -12.52
N ILE A 74 3.81 11.03 -13.13
CA ILE A 74 3.67 10.69 -14.56
C ILE A 74 4.15 11.85 -15.44
N TRP A 75 3.82 13.09 -15.07
CA TRP A 75 4.29 14.27 -15.78
C TRP A 75 5.81 14.39 -15.72
N LEU A 76 6.43 14.22 -14.54
CA LEU A 76 7.88 14.22 -14.38
C LEU A 76 8.56 13.08 -15.17
N LEU A 77 8.02 11.87 -15.11
CA LEU A 77 8.49 10.74 -15.91
C LEU A 77 8.53 11.11 -17.40
N SER A 78 7.41 11.61 -17.92
CA SER A 78 7.28 11.99 -19.33
C SER A 78 8.26 13.12 -19.70
N LEU A 79 8.39 14.13 -18.83
CA LEU A 79 9.30 15.26 -19.03
C LEU A 79 10.75 14.78 -19.13
N PHE A 80 11.22 13.99 -18.17
CA PHE A 80 12.61 13.51 -18.14
C PHE A 80 12.90 12.50 -19.25
N THR A 81 11.96 11.62 -19.60
CA THR A 81 12.11 10.72 -20.75
C THR A 81 12.29 11.51 -22.05
N VAL A 82 11.46 12.53 -22.31
CA VAL A 82 11.60 13.35 -23.51
C VAL A 82 12.92 14.11 -23.53
N ARG A 83 13.38 14.64 -22.39
CA ARG A 83 14.68 15.31 -22.30
C ARG A 83 15.84 14.36 -22.60
N MET A 84 15.85 13.18 -22.00
CA MET A 84 16.83 12.12 -22.25
C MET A 84 16.89 11.72 -23.73
N MET A 85 15.72 11.52 -24.35
CA MET A 85 15.65 11.20 -25.78
C MET A 85 16.24 12.30 -26.66
N LYS A 86 15.99 13.58 -26.33
CA LYS A 86 16.56 14.72 -27.08
C LYS A 86 18.08 14.84 -26.88
N ALA A 87 18.58 14.53 -25.69
CA ALA A 87 20.00 14.56 -25.37
C ALA A 87 20.78 13.35 -25.91
N GLY A 88 20.09 12.31 -26.42
CA GLY A 88 20.72 11.07 -26.87
C GLY A 88 21.24 10.18 -25.75
N SER A 89 20.92 10.50 -24.49
CA SER A 89 21.34 9.76 -23.30
C SER A 89 20.11 9.17 -22.61
N TYR A 90 20.01 7.83 -22.48
CA TYR A 90 18.86 7.18 -21.85
C TYR A 90 19.26 6.45 -20.57
N GLU A 91 18.79 6.96 -19.43
CA GLU A 91 19.04 6.38 -18.11
C GLU A 91 17.84 5.56 -17.62
N LEU A 92 17.93 4.24 -17.77
CA LEU A 92 16.86 3.31 -17.39
C LEU A 92 16.54 3.38 -15.89
N THR A 93 17.56 3.61 -15.04
CA THR A 93 17.38 3.70 -13.59
C THR A 93 16.45 4.84 -13.21
N LEU A 94 16.55 5.99 -13.88
CA LEU A 94 15.69 7.15 -13.67
C LEU A 94 14.24 6.87 -14.10
N VAL A 95 14.06 6.23 -15.25
CA VAL A 95 12.73 5.84 -15.76
C VAL A 95 12.05 4.87 -14.80
N LEU A 96 12.78 3.87 -14.31
CA LEU A 96 12.27 2.91 -13.34
C LEU A 96 11.97 3.58 -12.00
N ALA A 97 12.84 4.50 -11.52
CA ALA A 97 12.62 5.24 -10.28
C ALA A 97 11.28 5.99 -10.30
N PHE A 98 11.02 6.78 -11.35
CA PHE A 98 9.75 7.48 -11.50
C PHE A 98 8.57 6.52 -11.68
N SER A 99 8.73 5.43 -12.43
CA SER A 99 7.67 4.42 -12.61
C SER A 99 7.25 3.78 -11.29
N PHE A 100 8.20 3.44 -10.43
CA PHE A 100 7.90 2.94 -9.09
C PHE A 100 7.28 4.00 -8.19
N MET A 101 7.68 5.27 -8.29
CA MET A 101 7.00 6.37 -7.58
C MET A 101 5.54 6.54 -8.02
N VAL A 102 5.25 6.41 -9.32
CA VAL A 102 3.87 6.36 -9.81
C VAL A 102 3.11 5.18 -9.19
N ALA A 103 3.70 3.98 -9.19
CA ALA A 103 3.10 2.79 -8.61
C ALA A 103 2.81 2.96 -7.11
N VAL A 104 3.74 3.54 -6.35
CA VAL A 104 3.54 3.90 -4.93
C VAL A 104 2.27 4.73 -4.75
N PHE A 105 2.15 5.84 -5.49
CA PHE A 105 1.02 6.74 -5.33
C PHE A 105 -0.30 6.08 -5.73
N ILE A 106 -0.32 5.28 -6.81
CA ILE A 106 -1.50 4.52 -7.21
C ILE A 106 -1.90 3.50 -6.14
N PHE A 107 -0.97 2.70 -5.64
CA PHE A 107 -1.26 1.71 -4.59
C PHE A 107 -1.69 2.37 -3.29
N SER A 108 -1.13 3.53 -2.96
CA SER A 108 -1.55 4.33 -1.80
C SER A 108 -2.97 4.90 -1.96
N ALA A 109 -3.31 5.41 -3.14
CA ALA A 109 -4.66 5.87 -3.43
C ALA A 109 -5.68 4.73 -3.34
N LEU A 110 -5.36 3.56 -3.92
CA LEU A 110 -6.18 2.36 -3.81
C LEU A 110 -6.33 1.94 -2.34
N TYR A 111 -5.24 1.92 -1.56
CA TYR A 111 -5.31 1.64 -0.12
C TYR A 111 -6.30 2.57 0.61
N HIS A 112 -6.31 3.86 0.26
CA HIS A 112 -7.16 4.85 0.89
C HIS A 112 -8.62 4.81 0.45
N PHE A 113 -8.89 4.46 -0.81
CA PHE A 113 -10.25 4.25 -1.31
C PHE A 113 -10.81 2.86 -0.98
N MET A 114 -9.99 1.90 -0.55
CA MET A 114 -10.54 0.61 -0.13
C MET A 114 -11.25 0.70 1.23
N HIS A 115 -12.28 -0.12 1.38
CA HIS A 115 -13.04 -0.21 2.63
C HIS A 115 -12.15 -0.79 3.74
N ARG A 116 -12.13 -0.12 4.89
CA ARG A 116 -11.25 -0.41 6.04
C ARG A 116 -11.19 -1.88 6.49
N GLN A 117 -12.29 -2.62 6.36
CA GLN A 117 -12.41 -4.00 6.84
C GLN A 117 -12.00 -5.05 5.81
N LYS A 118 -11.71 -4.66 4.55
CA LYS A 118 -11.34 -5.62 3.50
C LYS A 118 -9.86 -5.99 3.56
N LYS A 119 -9.55 -7.29 3.49
CA LYS A 119 -8.18 -7.83 3.42
C LYS A 119 -7.37 -7.29 2.24
N SER A 120 -8.02 -6.90 1.14
CA SER A 120 -7.38 -6.27 -0.02
C SER A 120 -6.69 -4.94 0.30
N CYS A 121 -7.13 -4.24 1.35
CA CYS A 121 -6.44 -3.06 1.87
C CYS A 121 -4.99 -3.39 2.26
N LEU A 122 -4.75 -4.56 2.87
CA LEU A 122 -3.42 -4.98 3.30
C LEU A 122 -2.52 -5.32 2.10
N VAL A 123 -3.09 -5.84 1.01
CA VAL A 123 -2.36 -6.10 -0.24
C VAL A 123 -1.81 -4.80 -0.81
N PHE A 124 -2.66 -3.77 -0.95
CA PHE A 124 -2.22 -2.47 -1.47
C PHE A 124 -1.24 -1.75 -0.54
N SER A 125 -1.40 -1.91 0.77
CA SER A 125 -0.41 -1.41 1.73
C SER A 125 0.96 -2.04 1.49
N ASN A 126 1.04 -3.37 1.32
CA ASN A 126 2.30 -4.06 1.10
C ASN A 126 2.90 -3.72 -0.28
N LEU A 127 2.09 -3.69 -1.35
CA LEU A 127 2.55 -3.32 -2.68
C LEU A 127 3.11 -1.89 -2.71
N LYS A 128 2.46 -0.96 -2.01
CA LYS A 128 2.95 0.41 -1.83
C LYS A 128 4.31 0.43 -1.13
N GLU A 129 4.49 -0.33 -0.04
CA GLU A 129 5.77 -0.37 0.69
C GLU A 129 6.89 -1.02 -0.14
N ILE A 130 6.61 -2.10 -0.87
CA ILE A 130 7.57 -2.72 -1.79
C ILE A 130 7.99 -1.73 -2.88
N ALA A 131 7.02 -1.09 -3.54
CA ALA A 131 7.29 -0.11 -4.59
C ALA A 131 8.11 1.07 -4.06
N LYS A 132 7.85 1.53 -2.82
CA LYS A 132 8.64 2.57 -2.15
C LYS A 132 10.10 2.15 -1.98
N ILE A 133 10.34 0.96 -1.40
CA ILE A 133 11.70 0.46 -1.15
C ILE A 133 12.50 0.41 -2.46
N LEU A 134 11.88 -0.11 -3.53
CA LEU A 134 12.50 -0.18 -4.86
C LEU A 134 12.73 1.21 -5.48
N ALA A 135 11.76 2.13 -5.37
CA ALA A 135 11.90 3.50 -5.84
C ALA A 135 13.08 4.20 -5.19
N LEU A 136 13.21 4.13 -3.85
CA LEU A 136 14.30 4.79 -3.12
C LEU A 136 15.68 4.26 -3.51
N ALA A 137 15.81 2.94 -3.71
CA ALA A 137 17.05 2.35 -4.19
C ALA A 137 17.41 2.80 -5.60
N LEU A 138 16.43 2.86 -6.52
CA LEU A 138 16.65 3.35 -7.87
C LEU A 138 17.01 4.84 -7.89
N ILE A 139 16.40 5.65 -7.00
CA ILE A 139 16.76 7.06 -6.83
C ILE A 139 18.22 7.20 -6.36
N ASN A 140 18.69 6.35 -5.45
CA ASN A 140 20.10 6.35 -5.04
C ASN A 140 21.03 6.06 -6.22
N LEU A 141 20.69 5.07 -7.04
CA LEU A 141 21.45 4.72 -8.24
C LEU A 141 21.45 5.88 -9.25
N THR A 142 20.30 6.47 -9.53
CA THR A 142 20.18 7.65 -10.39
C THR A 142 21.10 8.77 -9.90
N ILE A 143 21.08 9.12 -8.62
CA ILE A 143 21.95 10.17 -8.09
C ILE A 143 23.42 9.81 -8.24
N ALA A 144 23.82 8.57 -7.94
CA ALA A 144 25.18 8.14 -8.14
C ALA A 144 25.60 8.24 -9.62
N THR A 145 24.76 7.80 -10.56
CA THR A 145 25.07 7.89 -11.99
C THR A 145 25.28 9.33 -12.46
N PHE A 146 24.41 10.27 -12.05
CA PHE A 146 24.46 11.65 -12.54
C PHE A 146 25.48 12.55 -11.81
N PHE A 147 25.76 12.29 -10.54
CA PHE A 147 26.56 13.20 -9.70
C PHE A 147 27.93 12.64 -9.30
N ASP A 148 28.09 11.32 -9.18
CA ASP A 148 29.38 10.71 -8.85
C ASP A 148 29.43 9.23 -9.22
N ALA A 149 29.73 8.96 -10.49
CA ALA A 149 29.80 7.61 -11.04
C ALA A 149 30.92 6.76 -10.39
N GLY A 150 31.93 7.38 -9.76
CA GLY A 150 33.00 6.68 -9.05
C GLY A 150 32.48 5.89 -7.85
N ASN A 151 31.43 6.38 -7.20
CA ASN A 151 30.81 5.76 -6.03
C ASN A 151 29.57 4.89 -6.37
N LEU A 152 29.30 4.65 -7.67
CA LEU A 152 28.13 3.90 -8.12
C LEU A 152 28.10 2.46 -7.59
N GLN A 153 29.21 1.72 -7.68
CA GLN A 153 29.27 0.32 -7.22
C GLN A 153 29.02 0.19 -5.71
N ILE A 154 29.56 1.13 -4.92
CA ILE A 154 29.37 1.18 -3.47
C ILE A 154 27.89 1.47 -3.17
N THR A 155 27.33 2.51 -3.80
CA THR A 155 25.93 2.91 -3.63
C THR A 155 24.97 1.79 -4.03
N GLN A 156 25.27 1.07 -5.10
CA GLN A 156 24.49 -0.08 -5.57
C GLN A 156 24.53 -1.23 -4.56
N SER A 157 25.71 -1.61 -4.09
CA SER A 157 25.88 -2.74 -3.16
C SER A 157 25.17 -2.47 -1.83
N LEU A 158 25.34 -1.27 -1.28
CA LEU A 158 24.67 -0.86 -0.04
C LEU A 158 23.15 -0.73 -0.23
N SER A 159 22.69 -0.17 -1.36
CA SER A 159 21.26 -0.09 -1.64
C SER A 159 20.63 -1.48 -1.77
N LEU A 160 21.31 -2.41 -2.45
CA LEU A 160 20.83 -3.79 -2.60
C LEU A 160 20.73 -4.50 -1.24
N ALA A 161 21.74 -4.34 -0.38
CA ALA A 161 21.73 -4.91 0.97
C ALA A 161 20.57 -4.36 1.82
N LEU A 162 20.37 -3.04 1.81
CA LEU A 162 19.26 -2.41 2.53
C LEU A 162 17.89 -2.81 1.96
N VAL A 163 17.75 -2.92 0.64
CA VAL A 163 16.52 -3.40 -0.01
C VAL A 163 16.22 -4.84 0.42
N ALA A 164 17.21 -5.74 0.34
CA ALA A 164 17.05 -7.14 0.72
C ALA A 164 16.62 -7.28 2.17
N LEU A 165 17.27 -6.55 3.10
CA LEU A 165 16.89 -6.53 4.51
C LEU A 165 15.48 -5.95 4.70
N SER A 166 15.17 -4.81 4.07
CA SER A 166 13.86 -4.16 4.19
C SER A 166 12.73 -5.09 3.72
N LEU A 167 12.93 -5.80 2.60
CA LEU A 167 11.93 -6.73 2.06
C LEU A 167 11.83 -8.00 2.89
N LEU A 168 12.94 -8.55 3.40
CA LEU A 168 12.93 -9.70 4.30
C LEU A 168 12.07 -9.41 5.54
N PHE A 169 12.30 -8.25 6.18
CA PHE A 169 11.51 -7.81 7.32
C PHE A 169 10.08 -7.41 6.94
N LEU A 170 9.80 -6.98 5.72
CA LEU A 170 8.42 -6.74 5.29
C LEU A 170 7.63 -8.06 5.19
N VAL A 171 8.28 -9.15 4.78
CA VAL A 171 7.67 -10.49 4.64
C VAL A 171 7.40 -11.16 6.00
N GLY A 172 8.14 -10.80 7.05
CA GLY A 172 8.02 -11.41 8.38
C GLY A 172 6.64 -11.28 9.06
N ARG A 173 5.75 -10.41 8.56
CA ARG A 173 4.33 -10.23 8.99
C ARG A 173 4.09 -9.96 10.48
N THR A 174 5.12 -9.72 11.28
CA THR A 174 5.00 -9.24 12.67
C THR A 174 5.08 -7.72 12.73
N GLN A 175 4.54 -7.13 13.79
CA GLN A 175 4.60 -5.68 14.00
C GLN A 175 6.05 -5.18 14.13
N LEU A 176 6.91 -5.93 14.83
CA LEU A 176 8.34 -5.64 14.93
C LEU A 176 9.01 -5.68 13.56
N SER A 177 8.72 -6.70 12.77
CA SER A 177 9.29 -6.87 11.42
C SER A 177 8.90 -5.72 10.50
N LEU A 178 7.64 -5.27 10.56
CA LEU A 178 7.18 -4.08 9.83
C LEU A 178 7.92 -2.81 10.28
N GLN A 179 8.11 -2.62 11.59
CA GLN A 179 8.83 -1.46 12.12
C GLN A 179 10.29 -1.45 11.65
N VAL A 180 10.97 -2.59 11.72
CA VAL A 180 12.36 -2.73 11.24
C VAL A 180 12.44 -2.43 9.74
N SER A 181 11.51 -2.94 8.94
CA SER A 181 11.44 -2.64 7.50
C SER A 181 11.30 -1.14 7.23
N LEU A 182 10.45 -0.43 7.98
CA LEU A 182 10.27 1.02 7.86
C LEU A 182 11.51 1.81 8.30
N VAL A 183 12.22 1.37 9.34
CA VAL A 183 13.49 1.99 9.76
C VAL A 183 14.54 1.84 8.68
N LEU A 184 14.71 0.64 8.13
CA LEU A 184 15.65 0.39 7.03
C LEU A 184 15.29 1.21 5.78
N ALA A 185 13.99 1.30 5.45
CA ALA A 185 13.50 2.15 4.37
C ALA A 185 13.71 3.65 4.63
N ALA A 186 13.76 4.10 5.88
CA ALA A 186 14.10 5.48 6.25
C ALA A 186 15.60 5.78 6.10
N LEU A 187 16.46 4.76 6.20
CA LEU A 187 17.90 4.88 6.01
C LEU A 187 18.30 4.86 4.54
N LEU A 188 17.53 4.18 3.68
CA LEU A 188 17.81 4.06 2.24
C LEU A 188 18.16 5.40 1.55
N PRO A 189 17.38 6.49 1.72
CA PRO A 189 17.68 7.75 1.05
C PRO A 189 19.06 8.32 1.40
N LEU A 190 19.55 8.08 2.63
CA LEU A 190 20.82 8.63 3.11
C LEU A 190 22.02 8.13 2.29
N LEU A 191 21.93 6.96 1.66
CA LEU A 191 22.99 6.44 0.80
C LEU A 191 23.30 7.37 -0.38
N SER A 192 22.31 8.11 -0.88
CA SER A 192 22.55 9.06 -1.96
C SER A 192 23.42 10.26 -1.56
N LEU A 193 23.65 10.50 -0.26
CA LEU A 193 24.59 11.53 0.22
C LEU A 193 26.06 11.14 -0.02
N ILE A 194 26.35 9.85 -0.22
CA ILE A 194 27.69 9.38 -0.59
C ILE A 194 28.10 9.97 -1.94
N ALA A 195 27.15 10.08 -2.88
CA ALA A 195 27.40 10.57 -4.23
C ALA A 195 27.19 12.09 -4.39
N SER A 196 26.43 12.74 -3.51
CA SER A 196 26.15 14.17 -3.64
C SER A 196 25.85 14.81 -2.29
N LEU A 197 26.73 15.72 -1.85
CA LEU A 197 26.61 16.44 -0.59
C LEU A 197 26.21 17.91 -0.78
N SER A 198 25.06 18.14 -1.43
CA SER A 198 24.45 19.47 -1.59
C SER A 198 23.29 19.68 -0.61
N LEU A 199 22.88 20.94 -0.43
CA LEU A 199 21.68 21.26 0.36
C LEU A 199 20.42 20.60 -0.22
N GLU A 200 20.30 20.55 -1.56
CA GLU A 200 19.19 19.88 -2.24
C GLU A 200 19.19 18.37 -1.97
N SER A 201 20.35 17.73 -2.01
CA SER A 201 20.49 16.31 -1.63
C SER A 201 20.11 16.08 -0.16
N ALA A 202 20.51 16.97 0.76
CA ALA A 202 20.14 16.87 2.17
C ALA A 202 18.62 17.01 2.38
N ILE A 203 17.98 17.96 1.69
CA ILE A 203 16.52 18.17 1.75
C ILE A 203 15.78 16.96 1.17
N ARG A 204 16.17 16.48 -0.01
CA ARG A 204 15.57 15.30 -0.66
C ARG A 204 15.64 14.08 0.24
N THR A 205 16.81 13.81 0.81
CA THR A 205 17.02 12.63 1.67
C THR A 205 16.22 12.74 2.96
N LEU A 206 16.19 13.91 3.60
CA LEU A 206 15.33 14.18 4.76
C LEU A 206 13.85 13.92 4.44
N LEU A 207 13.33 14.45 3.32
CA LEU A 207 11.94 14.28 2.93
C LEU A 207 11.60 12.79 2.70
N PHE A 208 12.44 12.05 1.98
CA PHE A 208 12.23 10.61 1.79
C PHE A 208 12.40 9.79 3.08
N SER A 209 13.28 10.19 4.00
CA SER A 209 13.41 9.54 5.31
C SER A 209 12.16 9.80 6.17
N LEU A 210 11.68 11.04 6.21
CA LEU A 210 10.45 11.43 6.92
C LEU A 210 9.22 10.67 6.41
N TRP A 211 9.18 10.37 5.10
CA TRP A 211 8.12 9.56 4.51
C TRP A 211 7.94 8.19 5.20
N SER A 212 9.04 7.54 5.59
CA SER A 212 9.03 6.27 6.33
C SER A 212 8.97 6.46 7.85
N LEU A 213 9.63 7.47 8.42
CA LEU A 213 9.64 7.73 9.86
C LEU A 213 8.28 8.15 10.41
N VAL A 214 7.54 9.00 9.70
CA VAL A 214 6.21 9.41 10.14
C VAL A 214 5.24 8.22 10.15
N ALA A 215 5.44 7.24 9.27
CA ALA A 215 4.65 6.00 9.26
C ALA A 215 4.92 5.11 10.49
N LEU A 216 6.11 5.18 11.08
CA LEU A 216 6.45 4.48 12.33
C LEU A 216 5.75 5.09 13.55
N VAL A 217 5.67 6.42 13.61
CA VAL A 217 5.16 7.16 14.79
C VAL A 217 3.64 7.34 14.72
N SER A 218 3.06 7.34 13.52
CA SER A 218 1.63 7.56 13.35
C SER A 218 0.81 6.40 13.88
N LYS A 219 0.03 6.66 14.95
CA LYS A 219 -0.95 5.70 15.44
C LYS A 219 -1.99 5.41 14.34
N PRO A 220 -2.47 4.16 14.18
CA PRO A 220 -3.50 3.80 13.19
C PRO A 220 -4.85 4.54 13.37
N GLN A 221 -5.04 5.19 14.52
CA GLN A 221 -6.22 6.03 14.83
C GLN A 221 -6.00 7.53 14.54
N SER A 222 -4.78 7.94 14.17
CA SER A 222 -4.45 9.32 13.79
C SER A 222 -5.28 9.80 12.58
N ARG A 223 -5.63 11.09 12.57
CA ARG A 223 -6.22 11.77 11.39
C ARG A 223 -5.19 11.97 10.27
N MET A 224 -3.90 12.04 10.61
CA MET A 224 -2.81 12.12 9.65
C MET A 224 -2.50 10.71 9.16
N ARG A 225 -3.08 10.33 7.99
CA ARG A 225 -2.96 8.96 7.44
C ARG A 225 -2.14 8.84 6.15
N THR A 226 -1.57 9.92 5.60
CA THR A 226 -0.55 9.80 4.53
C THR A 226 0.70 10.54 4.91
N THR A 227 1.79 9.88 4.58
CA THR A 227 3.13 10.42 4.58
C THR A 227 3.56 10.74 3.13
N SER A 228 2.68 10.52 2.15
CA SER A 228 2.94 10.67 0.71
C SER A 228 3.30 12.09 0.29
N ILE A 229 2.89 13.11 1.07
CA ILE A 229 3.28 14.50 0.79
C ILE A 229 4.80 14.70 0.91
N PHE A 230 5.46 14.00 1.84
CA PHE A 230 6.91 13.99 1.94
C PHE A 230 7.55 13.30 0.72
N ALA A 231 6.92 12.23 0.22
CA ALA A 231 7.35 11.56 -1.00
C ALA A 231 7.23 12.47 -2.23
N LEU A 232 6.12 13.21 -2.36
CA LEU A 232 5.91 14.16 -3.45
C LEU A 232 6.92 15.30 -3.39
N ALA A 233 7.10 15.92 -2.22
CA ALA A 233 8.07 16.99 -2.04
C ALA A 233 9.51 16.50 -2.31
N GLY A 234 9.86 15.30 -1.84
CA GLY A 234 11.14 14.66 -2.13
C GLY A 234 11.33 14.40 -3.64
N LEU A 235 10.28 14.00 -4.34
CA LEU A 235 10.29 13.79 -5.79
C LEU A 235 10.47 15.08 -6.57
N LEU A 236 9.81 16.17 -6.15
CA LEU A 236 10.00 17.50 -6.73
C LEU A 236 11.40 18.02 -6.47
N SER A 237 11.95 17.79 -5.28
CA SER A 237 13.35 18.10 -4.95
C SER A 237 14.33 17.33 -5.84
N LEU A 238 14.09 16.04 -6.08
CA LEU A 238 14.88 15.23 -7.01
C LEU A 238 14.80 15.80 -8.44
N ALA A 239 13.60 16.13 -8.91
CA ALA A 239 13.41 16.71 -10.24
C ALA A 239 14.14 18.06 -10.40
N SER A 240 14.11 18.92 -9.37
CA SER A 240 14.86 20.18 -9.37
C SER A 240 16.36 19.94 -9.52
N GLN A 241 16.89 19.00 -8.73
CA GLN A 241 18.30 18.65 -8.74
C GLN A 241 18.75 18.07 -10.10
N LEU A 242 17.96 17.15 -10.68
CA LEU A 242 18.25 16.57 -12.00
C LEU A 242 18.14 17.59 -13.14
N ASN A 243 17.20 18.53 -13.05
CA ASN A 243 17.06 19.60 -14.03
C ASN A 243 18.32 20.46 -14.16
N ALA A 244 19.11 20.61 -13.09
CA ALA A 244 20.36 21.38 -13.12
C ALA A 244 21.47 20.69 -13.93
N VAL A 245 21.43 19.36 -14.06
CA VAL A 245 22.47 18.57 -14.74
C VAL A 245 22.05 18.13 -16.14
N MET A 246 20.74 18.04 -16.40
CA MET A 246 20.18 17.58 -17.69
C MET A 246 19.78 18.76 -18.60
N ILE A 247 20.57 19.85 -18.61
CA ILE A 247 20.40 21.00 -19.51
C ILE A 247 21.09 20.72 -20.84
#